data_AF-X1T5I7-F1
#
_entry.id   AF-X1T5I7-F1
#
_cell.length_a   1.000
_cell.length_b   1.000
_cell.length_c   1.000
_cell.angle_alpha   90.00
_cell.angle_beta   90.00
_cell.angle_gamma   90.00
#
_symmetry.space_group_name_H-M   'P 1'
#
loop_
_entity.id
_entity.type
_entity.pdbx_description
1 polymer ?
#
loop_
_entity_poly.entity_id
_entity_poly.type
_entity_poly.pdbx_seq_one_letter_code
_entity_poly.pdbx_strand_id
1 'polypeptide(L)' 'MIDFTYLFLTNFMSFKKASLPLADQGLVLIEGSNLDSDASDSNGSGKSALTEALTWCLWGKTVRGTYLQMPLRHL' A
#
# COMPACT_ATOMS: atom_id res chain seq x y z
N MET A 1 -23.07 -7.33 -4.79
CA MET A 1 -21.76 -7.65 -4.20
C MET A 1 -20.82 -6.52 -4.58
N ILE A 2 -19.93 -6.07 -3.70
CA ILE A 2 -18.95 -5.02 -4.02
C ILE A 2 -17.63 -5.70 -4.34
N ASP A 3 -17.07 -5.41 -5.52
CA ASP A 3 -15.77 -5.91 -5.97
C ASP A 3 -14.77 -4.76 -6.13
N PHE A 4 -13.59 -4.90 -5.52
CA PHE A 4 -12.48 -3.97 -5.72
C PHE A 4 -11.62 -4.49 -6.87
N THR A 5 -11.53 -3.71 -7.95
CA THR A 5 -10.82 -4.14 -9.16
C THR A 5 -9.37 -3.67 -9.20
N TYR A 6 -9.09 -2.47 -8.69
CA TYR A 6 -7.76 -1.86 -8.71
C TYR A 6 -7.48 -1.03 -7.46
N LEU A 7 -6.21 -0.97 -7.09
CA LEU A 7 -5.64 -0.01 -6.14
C LEU A 7 -4.70 0.94 -6.88
N PHE A 8 -4.91 2.25 -6.71
CA PHE A 8 -4.02 3.29 -7.22
C PHE A 8 -3.42 4.08 -6.05
N LEU A 9 -2.09 4.17 -6.02
CA LEU A 9 -1.34 4.89 -5.00
C LEU A 9 -0.51 5.99 -5.64
N THR A 10 -0.50 7.16 -5.02
CA THR A 10 0.37 8.29 -5.36
C THR A 10 0.89 8.90 -4.07
N ASN A 11 2.21 9.03 -3.96
CA ASN A 11 2.90 9.57 -2.77
C ASN A 11 2.41 8.92 -1.45
N PHE A 12 2.30 7.61 -1.43
CA PHE A 12 1.83 6.84 -0.28
C PHE A 12 2.99 6.04 0.34
N MET A 13 3.40 6.41 1.56
CA MET A 13 4.56 5.82 2.23
C MET A 13 5.80 5.78 1.29
N SER A 14 6.38 4.61 1.06
CA SER A 14 7.54 4.41 0.17
C SER A 14 7.19 4.44 -1.33
N PHE A 15 5.91 4.47 -1.71
CA PHE A 15 5.48 4.45 -3.11
C PHE A 15 5.23 5.86 -3.65
N LYS A 16 6.04 6.28 -4.62
CA LYS A 16 5.75 7.49 -5.41
C LYS A 16 4.51 7.31 -6.29
N LYS A 17 4.39 6.17 -6.96
CA LYS A 17 3.22 5.77 -7.75
C LYS A 17 3.14 4.25 -7.81
N ALA A 18 1.94 3.68 -7.67
CA ALA A 18 1.70 2.26 -7.90
C ALA A 18 0.27 2.02 -8.41
N SER A 19 0.10 0.96 -9.21
CA SER A 19 -1.20 0.48 -9.69
C SER A 19 -1.23 -1.03 -9.56
N LEU A 20 -2.15 -1.56 -8.75
CA LEU A 20 -2.26 -3.00 -8.50
C LEU A 20 -3.65 -3.50 -8.94
N PRO A 21 -3.75 -4.51 -9.81
CA PRO A 21 -4.99 -5.24 -10.01
C PRO A 21 -5.33 -6.06 -8.76
N LEU A 22 -6.61 -6.08 -8.40
CA LEU A 22 -7.12 -6.80 -7.22
C LEU A 22 -8.14 -7.89 -7.58
N ALA A 23 -8.85 -7.72 -8.70
CA ALA A 23 -9.82 -8.71 -9.16
C ALA A 23 -9.14 -9.93 -9.79
N ASP A 24 -9.79 -11.09 -9.63
CA ASP A 24 -9.45 -12.35 -10.31
C ASP A 24 -8.02 -12.85 -10.12
N GLN A 25 -7.38 -12.49 -9.00
CA GLN A 25 -5.98 -12.88 -8.73
C GLN A 25 -5.84 -14.22 -7.98
N GLY A 26 -6.90 -14.69 -7.30
CA GLY A 26 -6.80 -15.83 -6.38
C GLY A 26 -5.93 -15.50 -5.16
N LEU A 27 -4.96 -16.36 -4.84
CA LEU A 27 -3.97 -16.14 -3.78
C LEU A 27 -2.72 -15.46 -4.36
N VAL A 28 -2.39 -14.28 -3.87
CA VAL A 28 -1.22 -13.51 -4.31
C VAL A 28 -0.14 -13.49 -3.24
N LEU A 29 1.09 -13.81 -3.64
CA LEU A 29 2.28 -13.61 -2.82
C LEU A 29 2.92 -12.26 -3.15
N ILE A 30 3.18 -11.45 -2.13
CA ILE A 30 3.87 -10.15 -2.25
C ILE A 30 5.28 -10.31 -1.69
N GLU A 31 6.29 -10.24 -2.57
CA GLU A 31 7.70 -10.36 -2.20
C GLU A 31 8.49 -9.09 -2.53
N GLY A 32 9.69 -9.00 -1.97
CA GLY A 32 10.59 -7.88 -2.18
C GLY A 32 11.70 -7.85 -1.14
N SER A 33 12.89 -7.40 -1.54
CA SER A 33 14.06 -7.20 -0.69
C SER A 33 14.50 -5.75 -0.80
N ASN A 34 14.83 -5.11 0.31
CA ASN A 34 15.62 -3.89 0.30
C ASN A 34 17.07 -4.24 -0.01
N LEU A 35 17.69 -3.45 -0.89
CA LEU A 35 19.06 -3.63 -1.34
C LEU A 35 19.90 -2.36 -1.08
N ASP A 36 19.35 -1.37 -0.37
CA ASP A 36 20.01 -0.08 -0.12
C ASP A 36 20.99 -0.16 1.05
N SER A 37 20.63 -0.86 2.12
CA SER A 37 21.45 -1.00 3.32
C SER A 37 20.99 -2.14 4.22
N ASP A 38 21.94 -2.90 4.75
CA ASP A 38 21.72 -3.94 5.76
C ASP A 38 21.68 -3.38 7.20
N ALA A 39 21.74 -2.04 7.36
CA ALA A 39 21.76 -1.40 8.68
C ALA A 39 20.41 -1.42 9.43
N SER A 40 19.36 -1.97 8.82
CA SER A 40 18.02 -2.06 9.39
C SER A 40 17.62 -3.51 9.58
N ASP A 41 17.17 -3.86 10.79
CA ASP A 41 16.62 -5.20 11.10
C ASP A 41 15.33 -5.50 10.31
N SER A 42 14.63 -4.46 9.84
CA SER A 42 13.48 -4.61 8.96
C SER A 42 13.90 -4.60 7.50
N ASN A 43 13.26 -5.48 6.71
CA ASN A 43 13.45 -5.51 5.26
C ASN A 43 13.07 -4.17 4.60
N GLY A 44 12.16 -3.34 5.12
CA GLY A 44 11.99 -1.95 4.62
C GLY A 44 11.58 -1.76 3.13
N SER A 45 11.43 -2.82 2.34
CA SER A 45 11.23 -2.76 0.88
C SER A 45 9.84 -2.27 0.42
N GLY A 46 9.01 -1.76 1.32
CA GLY A 46 7.67 -1.25 1.01
C GLY A 46 6.53 -2.28 0.92
N LYS A 47 6.77 -3.58 1.14
CA LYS A 47 5.70 -4.62 1.07
C LYS A 47 4.49 -4.30 1.95
N SER A 48 4.74 -4.03 3.24
CA SER A 48 3.66 -3.72 4.19
C SER A 48 2.92 -2.44 3.80
N ALA A 49 3.53 -1.50 3.09
CA ALA A 49 2.84 -0.29 2.67
C ALA A 49 1.67 -0.58 1.70
N LEU A 50 1.72 -1.67 0.92
CA LEU A 50 0.59 -2.08 0.07
C LEU A 50 -0.63 -2.52 0.89
N THR A 51 -0.43 -3.30 1.95
CA THR A 51 -1.52 -3.75 2.83
C THR A 51 -2.05 -2.62 3.71
N GLU A 52 -1.17 -1.71 4.14
CA GLU A 52 -1.54 -0.47 4.85
C GLU A 52 -2.41 0.43 3.97
N ALA A 53 -2.10 0.53 2.67
CA ALA A 53 -2.86 1.34 1.72
C ALA A 53 -4.30 0.85 1.53
N LEU A 54 -4.51 -0.47 1.39
CA LEU A 54 -5.85 -1.05 1.29
C LEU A 54 -6.70 -0.68 2.52
N THR A 55 -6.13 -0.83 3.71
CA THR A 55 -6.82 -0.52 4.97
C THR A 55 -7.13 0.97 5.06
N TRP A 56 -6.16 1.82 4.69
CA TRP A 56 -6.34 3.26 4.73
C TRP A 56 -7.39 3.76 3.72
N CYS A 57 -7.45 3.20 2.51
CA CYS A 57 -8.46 3.56 1.52
C CYS A 57 -9.89 3.25 1.98
N LEU A 58 -10.07 2.17 2.74
CA LEU A 58 -11.38 1.71 3.19
C LEU A 58 -11.84 2.36 4.50
N TRP A 59 -10.92 2.64 5.42
CA TRP A 59 -11.26 3.11 6.78
C TRP A 59 -10.63 4.45 7.18
N GLY A 60 -9.83 5.06 6.32
CA GLY A 60 -9.14 6.32 6.59
C GLY A 60 -7.98 6.21 7.59
N LYS A 61 -7.57 5.00 7.97
CA LYS A 61 -6.46 4.74 8.89
C LYS A 61 -5.65 3.51 8.47
N THR A 62 -4.36 3.53 8.75
CA THR A 62 -3.49 2.37 8.57
C THR A 62 -3.79 1.31 9.63
N VAL A 63 -3.35 0.07 9.41
CA VAL A 63 -3.46 -1.03 10.38
C VAL A 63 -2.76 -0.66 11.70
N ARG A 64 -1.69 0.11 11.62
CA ARG A 64 -0.93 0.63 12.79
C ARG A 64 -1.58 1.83 13.47
N GLY A 65 -2.78 2.25 13.05
CA GLY A 65 -3.52 3.35 13.68
C GLY A 65 -3.06 4.75 13.28
N THR A 66 -2.26 4.88 12.21
CA THR A 66 -1.86 6.17 11.67
C THR A 66 -2.96 6.72 10.76
N TYR A 67 -3.36 7.96 10.98
CA TYR A 67 -4.18 8.71 10.04
C TYR A 67 -3.25 9.40 9.05
N LEU A 68 -3.30 8.99 7.79
CA LEU A 68 -2.62 9.71 6.72
C LEU A 68 -3.58 10.75 6.15
N GLN A 69 -3.08 11.96 5.92
CA GLN A 69 -3.87 13.03 5.33
C GLN A 69 -4.42 12.57 3.99
N MET A 70 -5.75 12.58 3.84
CA MET A 70 -6.35 12.30 2.54
C MET A 70 -5.82 13.31 1.54
N PRO A 71 -5.34 12.87 0.35
CA PRO A 71 -5.01 13.80 -0.71
C PRO A 71 -6.28 14.60 -0.98
N LEU A 72 -6.15 15.93 -0.84
CA LEU A 72 -7.21 16.86 -1.19
C LEU A 72 -7.69 16.48 -2.60
N ARG A 73 -8.93 15.98 -2.70
CA ARG A 73 -9.58 15.81 -4.00
C ARG A 73 -9.81 17.22 -4.54
N HIS A 74 -8.90 17.71 -5.38
CA HIS A 74 -9.24 18.76 -6.33
C HIS A 74 -10.12 18.10 -7.38
N LEU A 75 -11.41 18.02 -7.07
CA LEU A 75 -12.47 17.90 -8.08
C LEU A 75 -12.64 19.26 -8.75
#